data_AF-A0A9W6BMW4-F1
#
_entry.id   AF-A0A9W6BMW4-F1
#
_cell.length_a   1.000
_cell.length_b   1.000
_cell.length_c   1.000
_cell.angle_alpha   90.00
_cell.angle_beta   90.00
_cell.angle_gamma   90.00
#
_symmetry.space_group_name_H-M   'P 1'
#
loop_
_entity.id
_entity.type
_entity.pdbx_description
1 polymer ?
#
loop_
_entity_poly.entity_id
_entity_poly.type
_entity_poly.pdbx_seq_one_letter_code
_entity_poly.pdbx_strand_id
1 'polypeptide(L)'
;MALSLQRGSLGRCTVQRAQPARRVGLAAPRRQLCKPCRAIEIDFSDPDTQISLAGMVLGLVAGIGAPIWYINRAEKDEERLEELRALNRATYAETGEYMSEDEISKIRKPKWTDRREWVDDD
;
A
#
# COMPACT_ATOMS: atom_id res chain seq x y z
N MET A 1 -36.18 53.17 -57.41
CA MET A 1 -36.03 54.19 -56.36
C MET A 1 -37.25 54.11 -55.46
N ALA A 2 -37.04 53.96 -54.16
CA ALA A 2 -38.05 53.54 -53.20
C ALA A 2 -38.99 54.66 -52.77
N LEU A 3 -40.30 54.38 -52.74
CA LEU A 3 -41.32 55.15 -52.03
C LEU A 3 -42.20 54.19 -51.21
N SER A 4 -42.17 54.44 -49.90
CA SER A 4 -43.24 54.35 -48.88
C SER A 4 -44.45 53.41 -49.05
N LEU A 5 -44.80 52.70 -47.98
CA LEU A 5 -46.10 52.68 -47.25
C LEU A 5 -46.19 51.36 -46.44
N GLN A 6 -45.95 51.33 -45.12
CA GLN A 6 -46.79 51.75 -43.98
C GLN A 6 -47.97 50.79 -43.67
N ARG A 7 -48.12 50.50 -42.35
CA ARG A 7 -49.18 49.75 -41.62
C ARG A 7 -48.98 48.23 -41.62
N GLY A 8 -48.77 47.56 -40.48
CA GLY A 8 -49.30 47.79 -39.14
C GLY A 8 -50.42 46.77 -38.89
N SER A 9 -50.15 45.72 -38.11
CA SER A 9 -51.22 44.92 -37.51
C SER A 9 -50.85 44.56 -36.07
N LEU A 10 -51.71 45.03 -35.19
CA LEU A 10 -51.66 44.92 -33.74
C LEU A 10 -52.08 43.52 -33.29
N GLY A 11 -51.42 43.07 -32.22
CA GLY A 11 -52.07 42.46 -31.07
C GLY A 11 -52.82 41.14 -31.27
N ARG A 12 -52.22 40.05 -30.81
CA ARG A 12 -52.98 38.98 -30.15
C ARG A 12 -52.44 38.75 -28.75
N CYS A 13 -53.20 39.25 -27.78
CA CYS A 13 -53.16 38.78 -26.40
C CYS A 13 -53.56 37.30 -26.39
N THR A 14 -52.70 36.43 -25.88
CA THR A 14 -53.10 35.09 -25.45
C THR A 14 -53.00 35.02 -23.94
N VAL A 15 -54.15 34.75 -23.35
CA VAL A 15 -54.39 34.55 -21.92
C VAL A 15 -53.46 33.43 -21.41
N GLN A 16 -52.56 33.76 -20.49
CA GLN A 16 -51.78 32.78 -19.74
C GLN A 16 -52.72 31.96 -18.86
N ARG A 17 -52.97 30.71 -19.25
CA ARG A 17 -53.55 29.69 -18.36
C ARG A 17 -52.53 29.36 -17.28
N ALA A 18 -52.89 29.64 -16.03
CA ALA A 18 -52.19 29.16 -14.85
C ALA A 18 -52.04 27.63 -14.91
N GLN A 19 -50.81 27.14 -14.82
CA GLN A 19 -50.52 25.71 -14.67
C GLN A 19 -50.74 25.30 -13.20
N PRO A 20 -51.42 24.18 -12.92
CA PRO A 20 -51.54 23.69 -11.55
C PRO A 20 -50.18 23.15 -11.06
N ALA A 21 -49.84 23.53 -9.83
CA ALA A 21 -48.62 23.13 -9.13
C ALA A 21 -48.47 21.59 -9.14
N ARG A 22 -47.39 21.13 -9.79
CA ARG A 22 -46.98 19.74 -9.86
C ARG A 22 -46.53 19.30 -8.45
N ARG A 23 -47.36 18.57 -7.71
CA ARG A 23 -46.95 17.93 -6.45
C ARG A 23 -45.81 16.96 -6.76
N VAL A 24 -44.60 17.31 -6.33
CA VAL A 24 -43.46 16.40 -6.31
C VAL A 24 -43.78 15.34 -5.26
N GLY A 25 -44.24 14.16 -5.71
CA GLY A 25 -44.31 13.00 -4.84
C GLY A 25 -42.90 12.64 -4.41
N LEU A 26 -42.61 12.76 -3.12
CA LEU A 26 -41.42 12.14 -2.51
C LEU A 26 -41.53 10.63 -2.74
N ALA A 27 -40.80 10.14 -3.74
CA ALA A 27 -40.65 8.72 -3.98
C ALA A 27 -39.97 8.12 -2.73
N ALA A 28 -40.68 7.23 -2.03
CA ALA A 28 -40.14 6.52 -0.88
C ALA A 28 -38.86 5.77 -1.30
N PRO A 29 -37.81 5.74 -0.46
CA PRO A 29 -36.59 5.01 -0.78
C PRO A 29 -36.94 3.53 -0.93
N ARG A 30 -36.72 3.01 -2.14
CA ARG A 30 -36.89 1.60 -2.45
C ARG A 30 -35.86 0.83 -1.62
N ARG A 31 -36.28 0.23 -0.51
CA ARG A 31 -35.45 -0.69 0.28
C ARG A 31 -35.01 -1.82 -0.65
N GLN A 32 -33.79 -1.72 -1.19
CA GLN A 32 -33.16 -2.82 -1.90
C GLN A 32 -32.88 -3.90 -0.86
N LEU A 33 -33.72 -4.94 -0.90
CA LEU A 33 -33.54 -6.15 -0.12
C LEU A 33 -32.25 -6.81 -0.62
N CYS A 34 -31.14 -6.67 0.12
CA CYS A 34 -29.92 -7.41 -0.18
C CYS A 34 -30.28 -8.90 -0.15
N LYS A 35 -30.19 -9.56 -1.31
CA LYS A 35 -30.39 -11.01 -1.39
C LYS A 35 -29.32 -11.68 -0.50
N PRO A 36 -29.67 -12.70 0.29
CA PRO A 36 -28.69 -13.40 1.12
C PRO A 36 -27.61 -13.99 0.20
N CYS A 37 -26.35 -13.66 0.48
CA CYS A 37 -25.21 -14.22 -0.23
C CYS A 37 -25.26 -15.75 -0.07
N ARG A 38 -25.42 -16.47 -1.19
CA ARG A 38 -25.25 -17.92 -1.20
C ARG A 38 -23.79 -18.26 -0.89
N ALA A 39 -23.59 -19.41 -0.24
CA ALA A 39 -22.26 -19.94 0.05
C ALA A 39 -21.43 -20.01 -1.24
N ILE A 40 -20.17 -19.58 -1.16
CA ILE A 40 -19.20 -19.67 -2.25
C ILE A 40 -18.79 -21.14 -2.34
N GLU A 41 -19.29 -21.85 -3.34
CA GLU A 41 -18.79 -23.17 -3.69
C GLU A 41 -17.48 -22.99 -4.48
N ILE A 42 -16.36 -23.28 -3.83
CA ILE A 42 -15.03 -23.15 -4.44
C ILE A 42 -14.75 -24.43 -5.21
N ASP A 43 -14.72 -24.34 -6.54
CA ASP A 43 -14.30 -25.43 -7.40
C ASP A 43 -12.76 -25.44 -7.51
N PHE A 44 -12.13 -26.41 -6.85
CA PHE A 44 -10.68 -26.57 -6.89
C PHE A 44 -10.15 -27.22 -8.16
N SER A 45 -11.04 -27.66 -9.07
CA SER A 45 -10.64 -28.22 -10.37
C SER A 45 -10.45 -27.16 -11.45
N ASP A 46 -10.97 -25.95 -11.22
CA ASP A 46 -10.83 -24.80 -12.12
C ASP A 46 -9.42 -24.18 -12.02
N PRO A 47 -8.66 -24.07 -13.13
CA PRO A 47 -7.32 -23.49 -13.13
C PRO A 47 -7.28 -22.05 -12.61
N ASP A 48 -8.31 -21.24 -12.88
CA ASP A 48 -8.33 -19.84 -12.46
C ASP A 48 -8.45 -19.72 -10.92
N THR A 49 -9.27 -20.60 -10.32
CA THR A 49 -9.40 -20.70 -8.87
C THR A 49 -8.08 -21.15 -8.22
N GLN A 50 -7.36 -22.11 -8.82
CA GLN A 50 -6.04 -22.54 -8.33
C GLN A 50 -4.99 -21.44 -8.39
N ILE A 51 -4.94 -20.69 -9.50
CA ILE A 51 -4.01 -19.57 -9.67
C ILE A 51 -4.29 -18.48 -8.62
N SER A 52 -5.57 -18.19 -8.35
CA SER A 52 -5.96 -17.20 -7.34
C SER A 52 -5.53 -17.62 -5.93
N LEU A 53 -5.72 -18.89 -5.58
CA LEU A 53 -5.32 -19.44 -4.28
C LEU A 53 -3.79 -19.44 -4.14
N ALA A 54 -3.08 -19.86 -5.18
CA ALA A 54 -1.62 -19.85 -5.22
C ALA A 54 -1.06 -18.43 -5.06
N GLY A 55 -1.65 -17.45 -5.76
CA GLY A 55 -1.29 -16.04 -5.63
C GLY A 55 -1.54 -15.50 -4.22
N MET A 56 -2.65 -15.87 -3.59
CA MET A 56 -2.94 -15.48 -2.20
C MET A 56 -1.92 -16.06 -1.22
N VAL A 57 -1.61 -17.35 -1.33
CA VAL A 57 -0.62 -18.01 -0.48
C VAL A 57 0.76 -17.40 -0.68
N LEU A 58 1.18 -17.20 -1.95
CA LEU A 58 2.45 -16.57 -2.27
C LEU A 58 2.53 -15.13 -1.73
N GLY A 59 1.44 -14.37 -1.84
CA GLY A 59 1.34 -13.03 -1.30
C GLY A 59 1.48 -13.00 0.22
N LEU A 60 0.84 -13.92 0.94
CA LEU A 60 0.98 -14.03 2.41
C LEU A 60 2.39 -14.47 2.82
N VAL A 61 2.95 -15.47 2.14
CA VAL A 61 4.31 -15.96 2.43
C VAL A 61 5.34 -14.88 2.16
N ALA A 62 5.24 -14.16 1.04
CA ALA A 62 6.16 -13.05 0.75
C ALA A 62 5.93 -11.86 1.69
N GLY A 63 4.67 -11.51 1.97
CA GLY A 63 4.30 -10.36 2.79
C GLY A 63 4.70 -10.49 4.26
N ILE A 64 4.64 -11.70 4.82
CA ILE A 64 5.05 -11.98 6.21
C ILE A 64 6.50 -12.47 6.26
N GLY A 65 6.89 -13.33 5.33
CA GLY A 65 8.20 -13.96 5.32
C GLY A 65 9.34 -12.99 5.02
N ALA A 66 9.14 -12.01 4.12
CA ALA A 66 10.19 -11.03 3.83
C ALA A 66 10.56 -10.17 5.07
N PRO A 67 9.61 -9.54 5.79
CA PRO A 67 9.93 -8.83 7.03
C PRO A 67 10.64 -9.68 8.08
N ILE A 68 10.14 -10.90 8.35
CA ILE A 68 10.75 -11.80 9.33
C ILE A 68 12.17 -12.18 8.92
N TRP A 69 12.41 -12.46 7.64
CA TRP A 69 13.74 -12.78 7.13
C TRP A 69 14.73 -11.62 7.31
N TYR A 70 14.29 -10.38 7.08
CA TYR A 70 15.13 -9.20 7.29
C TYR A 70 15.48 -8.98 8.76
N ILE A 71 14.52 -9.19 9.68
CA ILE A 71 14.74 -9.09 11.13
C ILE A 71 15.74 -10.17 11.58
N ASN A 72 15.49 -11.44 11.24
CA ASN A 72 16.39 -12.53 11.60
C ASN A 72 17.81 -12.33 11.03
N ARG A 73 17.91 -11.76 9.82
CA ARG A 73 19.20 -11.42 9.23
C ARG A 73 19.93 -10.36 10.03
N ALA A 74 19.23 -9.35 10.53
CA ALA A 74 19.81 -8.30 11.36
C ALA A 74 20.26 -8.85 12.73
N GLU A 75 19.42 -9.64 13.39
CA GLU A 75 19.75 -10.29 14.67
C GLU A 75 20.98 -11.19 14.55
N LYS A 76 21.07 -12.00 13.49
CA LYS A 76 22.25 -12.84 13.23
C LYS A 76 23.52 -12.03 12.94
N ASP A 77 23.37 -10.82 12.41
CA ASP A 77 24.48 -9.91 12.13
C ASP A 77 24.97 -9.23 13.42
N GLU A 78 24.05 -8.93 14.34
CA GLU A 78 24.32 -8.41 15.68
C GLU A 78 24.98 -9.47 16.58
N GLU A 79 24.46 -10.69 16.59
CA GLU A 79 25.06 -11.83 17.32
C GLU A 79 26.52 -12.05 16.90
N ARG A 80 26.82 -12.02 15.60
CA ARG A 80 28.20 -12.11 15.10
C ARG A 80 29.08 -10.93 15.50
N LEU A 81 28.51 -9.73 15.65
CA LEU A 81 29.24 -8.57 16.16
C LEU A 81 29.56 -8.72 17.65
N GLU A 82 28.61 -9.25 18.42
CA GLU A 82 28.81 -9.51 19.84
C GLU A 82 29.87 -10.59 20.05
N GLU A 83 29.82 -11.67 19.28
CA GLU A 83 30.87 -12.70 19.24
C GLU A 83 32.23 -12.10 18.89
N LEU A 84 32.29 -11.24 17.87
CA LEU A 84 33.51 -10.54 17.47
C LEU A 84 34.05 -9.63 18.58
N ARG A 85 33.19 -8.87 19.26
CA ARG A 85 33.60 -8.01 20.39
C ARG A 85 34.07 -8.84 21.58
N ALA A 86 33.40 -9.94 21.88
CA ALA A 86 33.81 -10.87 22.93
C ALA A 86 35.18 -11.49 22.62
N LEU A 87 35.36 -11.95 21.39
CA LEU A 87 36.63 -12.50 20.92
C LEU A 87 37.74 -11.46 20.98
N ASN A 88 37.49 -10.22 20.52
CA ASN A 88 38.50 -9.16 20.54
C ASN A 88 38.90 -8.76 21.97
N ARG A 89 37.94 -8.76 22.93
CA ARG A 89 38.24 -8.57 24.35
C ARG A 89 39.08 -9.72 24.93
N ALA A 90 38.78 -10.97 24.55
CA ALA A 90 39.54 -12.14 24.98
C ALA A 90 40.97 -12.14 24.41
N THR A 91 41.11 -11.90 23.11
CA THR A 91 42.42 -11.77 22.44
C THR A 91 43.24 -10.67 23.10
N TYR A 92 42.68 -9.50 23.35
CA TYR A 92 43.38 -8.41 24.02
C TYR A 92 43.85 -8.79 25.44
N ALA A 93 43.05 -9.55 26.18
CA ALA A 93 43.44 -10.04 27.50
C ALA A 93 44.62 -11.04 27.45
N GLU A 94 44.75 -11.79 26.35
CA GLU A 94 45.80 -12.80 26.17
C GLU A 94 47.08 -12.22 25.55
N THR A 95 46.96 -11.40 24.51
CA THR A 95 48.09 -10.91 23.70
C THR A 95 48.46 -9.46 23.98
N GLY A 96 47.55 -8.67 24.56
CA GLY A 96 47.70 -7.23 24.76
C GLY A 96 47.44 -6.40 23.49
N GLU A 97 47.06 -7.02 22.37
CA GLU A 97 46.76 -6.36 21.10
C GLU A 97 45.34 -6.72 20.61
N TYR A 98 44.66 -5.75 19.99
CA TYR A 98 43.37 -6.00 19.35
C TYR A 98 43.53 -6.77 18.04
N MET A 99 42.48 -7.50 17.63
CA MET A 99 42.46 -8.19 16.34
C MET A 99 42.56 -7.20 15.18
N SER A 100 43.34 -7.58 14.16
CA SER A 100 43.52 -6.78 12.95
C SER A 100 42.25 -6.75 12.08
N GLU A 101 42.08 -5.70 11.27
CA GLU A 101 40.92 -5.57 10.37
C GLU A 101 40.80 -6.75 9.38
N ASP A 102 41.93 -7.33 8.97
CA ASP A 102 41.99 -8.51 8.10
C ASP A 102 41.47 -9.78 8.79
N GLU A 103 41.59 -9.88 10.12
CA GLU A 103 41.04 -11.00 10.88
C GLU A 103 39.54 -10.83 11.14
N ILE A 104 39.12 -9.60 11.45
CA ILE A 104 37.71 -9.25 11.66
C ILE A 104 36.91 -9.48 10.36
N SER A 105 37.46 -9.09 9.20
CA SER A 105 36.79 -9.24 7.90
C SER A 105 36.60 -10.70 7.45
N LYS A 106 37.40 -11.64 7.97
CA LYS A 106 37.23 -13.08 7.74
C LYS A 106 36.02 -13.65 8.48
N ILE A 107 35.70 -13.10 9.64
CA ILE A 107 34.59 -13.54 10.49
C ILE A 107 33.28 -12.89 10.01
N ARG A 108 33.33 -11.60 9.66
CA ARG A 108 32.17 -10.86 9.14
C ARG A 108 32.52 -10.05 7.91
N LYS A 109 31.68 -10.14 6.87
CA LYS A 109 31.79 -9.25 5.71
C LYS A 109 31.54 -7.80 6.13
N PRO A 110 32.39 -6.84 5.71
CA PRO A 110 32.19 -5.44 6.03
C PRO A 110 30.91 -4.92 5.38
N LYS A 111 30.11 -4.20 6.16
CA LYS A 111 28.89 -3.55 5.70
C LYS A 111 29.19 -2.11 5.32
N TRP A 112 28.36 -1.54 4.44
CA TRP A 112 28.50 -0.13 4.05
C TRP A 112 28.34 0.84 5.24
N THR A 113 27.66 0.42 6.31
CA THR A 113 27.50 1.17 7.56
C THR A 113 28.75 1.22 8.42
N ASP A 114 29.68 0.26 8.28
CA ASP A 114 30.85 0.14 9.16
C ASP A 114 31.92 1.19 8.85
N ARG A 115 31.89 1.74 7.63
CA ARG A 115 32.81 2.80 7.21
C ARG A 115 32.36 4.20 7.65
N ARG A 116 31.24 4.30 8.35
CA ARG A 116 30.78 5.57 8.92
C ARG A 116 31.47 5.74 10.26
N GLU A 117 32.21 6.83 10.38
CA GLU A 117 32.58 7.38 11.69
C GLU A 117 31.28 7.72 12.42
N TRP A 118 30.98 6.98 13.49
CA TRP A 118 29.91 7.36 14.39
C TRP A 118 30.43 8.54 15.18
N VAL A 119 29.88 9.73 14.91
CA VAL A 119 30.02 10.87 15.81
C VAL A 119 29.17 10.51 17.01
N ASP A 120 29.82 10.07 18.09
CA ASP A 120 29.17 10.05 19.39
C ASP A 120 28.87 11.52 19.73
N ASP A 121 27.59 11.87 19.88
CA ASP A 121 27.20 13.16 20.43
C ASP A 121 27.62 13.17 21.91
N ASP A 122 28.84 13.68 22.18
CA ASP A 122 29.35 13.95 23.53
C ASP A 122 28.35 14.73 24.41
#